data_AF-A0A0F6WAJ2-F1
#
_entry.id   AF-A0A0F6WAJ2-F1
#
_cell.length_a   1.000
_cell.length_b   1.000
_cell.length_c   1.000
_cell.angle_alpha   90.00
_cell.angle_beta   90.00
_cell.angle_gamma   90.00
#
_symmetry.space_group_name_H-M   'P 1'
#
loop_
_entity.id
_entity.type
_entity.pdbx_description
1 polymer ?
#
loop_
_entity_poly.entity_id
_entity_poly.type
_entity_poly.pdbx_seq_one_letter_code
_entity_poly.pdbx_strand_id
1 'polypeptide(L)'
;MQPISSRARIFSRTERAHLCPTCGGATPVPLEGGTACCVRCAAAIPVGPRPEELARVPVPVTEADRLARLAAQQHTPMMPPPAIAPLFASGGLSAIRRSEAEASWQALRRAVIAAPHDLSSADALYVLTLGLVGLPDEEPARARARLETAREILSMPRHRGGLACSLARIAAREEEIDAAKEWLALVDPHTDDLETDSGRRFALALIATSQDDFTGVLAALGSKSGEIPLHLATQATCAVLRAHALERTGRVEDAVASLRADMAEGRLDAVLVEQIRSRFPRFALIAQSWPQVNAARASARSKSAIAFWAPMAFGGIVFLLIGLASFVPALFGLVLSMFPTAMFGPLAPAVTSFTSHASFGSLIFGFAFAASSSIWFGIAWSSYKSGRDAAWLEQHGVPAQARLLAVKQTGIRINDQPIFDLSLRVEMEGRAPYEASLRQLVPFHQLGMMVPGALLQVKVDPANPTRLAAV
;
A
#
# COMPACT_ATOMS: atom_id res chain seq x y z
N MET A 1 -26.72 -36.64 9.89
CA MET A 1 -26.41 -35.54 8.95
C MET A 1 -27.48 -34.47 9.13
N GLN A 2 -27.24 -33.49 9.99
CA GLN A 2 -28.11 -32.30 10.07
C GLN A 2 -27.77 -31.41 8.85
N PRO A 3 -28.77 -30.82 8.17
CA PRO A 3 -28.51 -29.93 7.05
C PRO A 3 -27.71 -28.72 7.54
N ILE A 4 -26.66 -28.40 6.80
CA ILE A 4 -25.85 -27.20 6.96
C ILE A 4 -26.81 -26.01 7.03
N SER A 5 -26.84 -25.38 8.21
CA SER A 5 -27.68 -24.23 8.54
C SER A 5 -27.70 -23.22 7.40
N SER A 6 -28.92 -22.85 6.96
CA SER A 6 -29.20 -21.83 5.94
C SER A 6 -28.57 -20.50 6.34
N ARG A 7 -27.34 -20.25 5.90
CA ARG A 7 -26.77 -18.90 5.85
C ARG A 7 -27.75 -18.08 5.01
N ALA A 8 -28.31 -17.01 5.58
CA ALA A 8 -29.23 -16.14 4.85
C ALA A 8 -28.56 -15.72 3.54
N ARG A 9 -29.25 -15.87 2.40
CA ARG A 9 -28.72 -15.47 1.08
C ARG A 9 -28.82 -13.96 0.94
N ILE A 10 -27.89 -13.26 1.59
CA ILE A 10 -27.85 -11.81 1.69
C ILE A 10 -27.80 -11.18 0.30
N PHE A 11 -27.28 -11.83 -0.73
CA PHE A 11 -27.12 -11.24 -2.06
C PHE A 11 -28.03 -11.83 -3.14
N SER A 12 -28.91 -12.78 -2.83
CA SER A 12 -29.81 -13.36 -3.83
C SER A 12 -30.65 -12.31 -4.54
N ARG A 13 -30.76 -12.39 -5.88
CA ARG A 13 -31.64 -11.52 -6.66
C ARG A 13 -33.12 -11.79 -6.47
N THR A 14 -33.52 -12.91 -5.87
CA THR A 14 -34.94 -13.14 -5.52
C THR A 14 -35.37 -12.32 -4.31
N GLU A 15 -34.42 -11.84 -3.52
CA GLU A 15 -34.64 -10.86 -2.45
C GLU A 15 -34.39 -9.45 -3.01
N ARG A 16 -34.84 -8.41 -2.30
CA ARG A 16 -34.53 -6.99 -2.61
C ARG A 16 -34.37 -6.22 -1.31
N ALA A 17 -33.33 -5.38 -1.22
CA ALA A 17 -33.09 -4.58 -0.02
C ALA A 17 -32.77 -3.13 -0.39
N HIS A 18 -33.36 -2.18 0.34
CA HIS A 18 -33.11 -0.76 0.18
C HIS A 18 -32.64 -0.12 1.49
N LEU A 19 -31.89 0.98 1.39
CA LEU A 19 -31.61 1.82 2.55
C LEU A 19 -32.83 2.67 2.90
N CYS A 20 -33.19 2.64 4.19
CA CYS A 20 -34.20 3.53 4.74
C CYS A 20 -33.80 5.00 4.53
N PRO A 21 -34.70 5.85 3.98
CA PRO A 21 -34.40 7.28 3.78
C PRO A 21 -34.28 8.05 5.10
N THR A 22 -34.85 7.55 6.20
CA THR A 22 -34.86 8.21 7.51
C THR A 22 -33.64 7.84 8.35
N CYS A 23 -33.39 6.54 8.57
CA CYS A 23 -32.33 6.08 9.50
C CYS A 23 -31.14 5.42 8.81
N GLY A 24 -31.17 5.22 7.48
CA GLY A 24 -30.09 4.54 6.75
C GLY A 24 -29.90 3.06 7.11
N GLY A 25 -30.90 2.41 7.69
CA GLY A 25 -30.92 0.96 7.95
C GLY A 25 -31.27 0.16 6.69
N ALA A 26 -30.66 -1.01 6.52
CA ALA A 26 -31.01 -1.96 5.47
C ALA A 26 -32.41 -2.53 5.72
N THR A 27 -33.29 -2.46 4.73
CA THR A 27 -34.68 -2.89 4.85
C THR A 27 -35.05 -3.75 3.64
N PRO A 28 -35.57 -4.98 3.83
CA PRO A 28 -36.17 -5.77 2.75
C PRO A 28 -37.36 -5.03 2.13
N VAL A 29 -37.48 -5.05 0.81
CA VAL A 29 -38.57 -4.37 0.09
C VAL A 29 -39.19 -5.29 -0.98
N PRO A 30 -40.47 -5.16 -1.33
CA PRO A 30 -41.12 -6.03 -2.32
C PRO A 30 -40.52 -5.90 -3.72
N LEU A 31 -40.52 -6.97 -4.51
CA LEU A 31 -40.00 -6.96 -5.89
C LEU A 31 -40.90 -6.16 -6.84
N GLU A 32 -42.20 -6.37 -6.71
CA GLU A 32 -43.28 -5.75 -7.47
C GLU A 32 -43.48 -4.25 -7.14
N GLY A 33 -42.81 -3.75 -6.11
CA GLY A 33 -42.99 -2.39 -5.60
C GLY A 33 -44.07 -2.29 -4.53
N GLY A 34 -44.41 -1.06 -4.13
CA GLY A 34 -45.33 -0.78 -3.03
C GLY A 34 -44.65 -0.07 -1.87
N THR A 35 -45.09 -0.37 -0.64
CA THR A 35 -44.56 0.26 0.58
C THR A 35 -44.00 -0.80 1.51
N ALA A 36 -42.75 -0.63 1.94
CA ALA A 36 -42.12 -1.44 2.98
C ALA A 36 -41.99 -0.66 4.29
N CYS A 37 -41.90 -1.35 5.43
CA CYS A 37 -41.63 -0.73 6.71
C CYS A 37 -40.18 -0.96 7.13
N CYS A 38 -39.47 0.12 7.49
CA CYS A 38 -38.11 0.00 7.99
C CYS A 38 -38.04 -0.83 9.28
N VAL A 39 -37.23 -1.89 9.26
CA VAL A 39 -37.03 -2.78 10.42
C VAL A 39 -36.42 -2.09 11.64
N ARG A 40 -35.78 -0.92 11.45
CA ARG A 40 -35.08 -0.17 12.51
C ARG A 40 -35.89 0.99 13.09
N CYS A 41 -36.55 1.78 12.25
CA CYS A 41 -37.26 2.99 12.69
C CYS A 41 -38.75 3.02 12.31
N ALA A 42 -39.29 1.93 11.76
CA ALA A 42 -40.67 1.79 11.31
C ALA A 42 -41.13 2.80 10.23
N ALA A 43 -40.24 3.63 9.69
CA ALA A 43 -40.57 4.55 8.62
C ALA A 43 -41.02 3.79 7.36
N ALA A 44 -42.08 4.28 6.72
CA ALA A 44 -42.56 3.77 5.44
C ALA A 44 -41.56 4.10 4.33
N ILE A 45 -41.27 3.12 3.48
CA ILE A 45 -40.35 3.21 2.35
C ILE A 45 -41.13 2.91 1.08
N PRO A 46 -41.56 3.94 0.32
CA PRO A 46 -42.17 3.72 -0.98
C PRO A 46 -41.10 3.25 -1.98
N VAL A 47 -41.40 2.18 -2.71
CA VAL A 47 -40.53 1.61 -3.74
C VAL A 47 -41.35 1.32 -5.01
N GLY A 48 -40.80 1.68 -6.18
CA GLY A 48 -41.36 1.23 -7.45
C GLY A 48 -41.10 -0.26 -7.70
N PRO A 49 -41.72 -0.88 -8.72
CA PRO A 49 -41.31 -2.20 -9.19
C PRO A 49 -39.82 -2.20 -9.50
N ARG A 50 -39.15 -3.32 -9.24
CA ARG A 50 -37.72 -3.43 -9.57
C ARG A 50 -37.56 -3.16 -11.08
N PRO A 51 -36.71 -2.20 -11.47
CA PRO A 51 -36.52 -1.88 -12.89
C PRO A 51 -36.06 -3.11 -13.67
N GLU A 52 -36.76 -3.42 -14.76
CA GLU A 52 -36.30 -4.42 -15.73
C GLU A 52 -34.96 -4.02 -16.34
N GLU A 53 -34.22 -5.02 -16.82
CA GLU A 53 -32.89 -4.82 -17.38
C GLU A 53 -32.99 -4.04 -18.70
N LEU A 54 -32.10 -3.05 -18.90
CA LEU A 54 -32.02 -2.35 -20.17
C LEU A 54 -31.63 -3.36 -21.26
N ALA A 55 -32.33 -3.31 -22.39
CA ALA A 55 -32.00 -4.11 -23.56
C ALA A 55 -30.55 -3.84 -23.97
N ARG A 56 -29.75 -4.90 -24.08
CA ARG A 56 -28.37 -4.81 -24.57
C ARG A 56 -28.42 -4.59 -26.07
N VAL A 57 -27.76 -3.56 -26.55
CA VAL A 57 -27.54 -3.37 -27.99
C VAL A 57 -26.10 -3.84 -28.26
N PRO A 58 -25.90 -4.98 -28.94
CA PRO A 58 -24.56 -5.43 -29.31
C PRO A 58 -23.95 -4.38 -30.24
N VAL A 59 -22.84 -3.78 -29.84
CA VAL A 59 -22.03 -2.96 -30.73
C VAL A 59 -21.01 -3.90 -31.40
N PRO A 60 -20.98 -4.00 -32.74
CA PRO A 60 -20.02 -4.86 -33.43
C PRO A 60 -18.63 -4.21 -33.40
N VAL A 61 -17.91 -4.37 -32.29
CA VAL A 61 -16.52 -3.96 -32.12
C VAL A 61 -15.69 -5.22 -31.91
N THR A 62 -14.52 -5.31 -32.55
CA THR A 62 -13.60 -6.42 -32.29
C THR A 62 -13.04 -6.31 -30.87
N GLU A 63 -12.66 -7.43 -30.25
CA GLU A 63 -12.10 -7.38 -28.90
C GLU A 63 -10.79 -6.57 -28.84
N ALA A 64 -9.98 -6.62 -29.90
CA ALA A 64 -8.75 -5.83 -30.00
C ALA A 64 -9.03 -4.31 -30.00
N ASP A 65 -10.00 -3.86 -30.81
CA ASP A 65 -10.39 -2.45 -30.85
C ASP A 65 -10.99 -1.98 -29.53
N ARG A 66 -11.78 -2.85 -28.88
CA ARG A 66 -12.35 -2.56 -27.56
C ARG A 66 -11.27 -2.38 -26.51
N LEU A 67 -10.29 -3.29 -26.46
CA LEU A 67 -9.14 -3.18 -25.54
C LEU A 67 -8.32 -1.91 -25.79
N ALA A 68 -8.12 -1.51 -27.05
CA ALA A 68 -7.45 -0.25 -27.38
C ALA A 68 -8.21 0.98 -26.84
N ARG A 69 -9.55 0.99 -26.93
CA ARG A 69 -10.39 2.07 -26.35
C ARG A 69 -10.32 2.10 -24.83
N LEU A 70 -10.28 0.94 -24.18
CA LEU A 70 -10.13 0.85 -22.73
C LEU A 70 -8.75 1.35 -22.28
N ALA A 71 -7.68 1.00 -23.01
CA ALA A 71 -6.33 1.46 -22.73
C ALA A 71 -6.22 2.99 -22.79
N ALA A 72 -6.90 3.63 -23.75
CA ALA A 72 -6.93 5.10 -23.87
C ALA A 72 -7.52 5.83 -22.65
N GLN A 73 -8.30 5.14 -21.80
CA GLN A 73 -8.94 5.72 -20.60
C GLN A 73 -8.08 5.60 -19.33
N GLN A 74 -6.99 4.82 -19.33
CA GLN A 74 -6.26 4.46 -18.10
C GLN A 74 -5.60 5.64 -17.38
N HIS A 75 -5.35 6.75 -18.06
CA HIS A 75 -4.65 7.91 -17.52
C HIS A 75 -5.58 9.00 -16.97
N THR A 76 -6.89 8.77 -16.92
CA THR A 76 -7.84 9.72 -16.34
C THR A 76 -8.14 9.33 -14.89
N PRO A 77 -7.51 9.96 -13.88
CA PRO A 77 -7.82 9.65 -12.50
C PRO A 77 -9.27 10.02 -12.20
N MET A 78 -10.02 9.09 -11.59
CA MET A 78 -11.33 9.39 -11.03
C MET A 78 -11.14 10.32 -9.83
N MET A 79 -11.30 11.62 -10.06
CA MET A 79 -11.37 12.58 -8.99
C MET A 79 -12.79 12.58 -8.41
N PRO A 80 -12.95 12.57 -7.08
CA PRO A 80 -14.27 12.72 -6.49
C PRO A 80 -14.89 14.04 -6.95
N PRO A 81 -16.19 14.07 -7.32
CA PRO A 81 -16.86 15.30 -7.70
C PRO A 81 -16.71 16.38 -6.61
N PRO A 82 -16.64 17.67 -6.98
CA PRO A 82 -16.36 18.76 -6.04
C PRO A 82 -17.27 18.77 -4.80
N ALA A 83 -18.53 18.39 -4.96
CA ALA A 83 -19.54 18.34 -3.89
C ALA A 83 -19.18 17.36 -2.75
N ILE A 84 -18.40 16.31 -3.04
CA ILE A 84 -18.02 15.28 -2.07
C ILE A 84 -16.51 15.18 -1.86
N ALA A 85 -15.71 15.89 -2.67
CA ALA A 85 -14.25 15.85 -2.60
C ALA A 85 -13.68 16.01 -1.18
N PRO A 86 -14.19 16.89 -0.29
CA PRO A 86 -13.68 17.00 1.07
C PRO A 86 -13.80 15.71 1.89
N LEU A 87 -14.78 14.85 1.61
CA LEU A 87 -15.00 13.60 2.33
C LEU A 87 -13.89 12.56 2.06
N PHE A 88 -13.15 12.73 0.97
CA PHE A 88 -12.07 11.84 0.54
C PHE A 88 -10.71 12.35 1.02
N ALA A 89 -9.87 11.43 1.48
CA ALA A 89 -8.50 11.70 1.88
C ALA A 89 -7.61 10.51 1.49
N SER A 90 -6.36 10.78 1.11
CA SER A 90 -5.33 9.75 0.90
C SER A 90 -5.76 8.55 0.03
N GLY A 91 -6.47 8.81 -1.07
CA GLY A 91 -6.86 7.77 -2.03
C GLY A 91 -8.16 7.02 -1.72
N GLY A 92 -8.95 7.44 -0.72
CA GLY A 92 -10.25 6.83 -0.42
C GLY A 92 -11.17 7.69 0.44
N LEU A 93 -12.35 7.15 0.78
CA LEU A 93 -13.26 7.81 1.72
C LEU A 93 -12.69 7.75 3.13
N SER A 94 -12.64 8.88 3.84
CA SER A 94 -12.16 8.91 5.22
C SER A 94 -13.15 8.22 6.16
N ALA A 95 -12.70 7.16 6.87
CA ALA A 95 -13.52 6.47 7.85
C ALA A 95 -14.01 7.39 8.99
N ILE A 96 -13.20 8.40 9.35
CA ILE A 96 -13.55 9.39 10.38
C ILE A 96 -14.76 10.24 9.94
N ARG A 97 -14.91 10.50 8.64
CA ARG A 97 -16.00 11.29 8.06
C ARG A 97 -17.21 10.44 7.66
N ARG A 98 -17.33 9.20 8.15
CA ARG A 98 -18.42 8.28 7.80
C ARG A 98 -19.81 8.90 8.02
N SER A 99 -20.05 9.52 9.18
CA SER A 99 -21.36 10.09 9.50
C SER A 99 -21.76 11.20 8.53
N GLU A 100 -20.82 12.08 8.21
CA GLU A 100 -21.00 13.15 7.22
C GLU A 100 -21.25 12.58 5.82
N ALA A 101 -20.45 11.57 5.42
CA ALA A 101 -20.62 10.89 4.15
C ALA A 101 -21.99 10.20 4.03
N GLU A 102 -22.50 9.57 5.09
CA GLU A 102 -23.83 8.97 5.10
C GLU A 102 -24.95 10.02 4.97
N ALA A 103 -24.79 11.18 5.62
CA ALA A 103 -25.72 12.30 5.48
C ALA A 103 -25.71 12.89 4.05
N SER A 104 -24.52 13.13 3.49
CA SER A 104 -24.34 13.57 2.11
C SER A 104 -24.92 12.57 1.12
N TRP A 105 -24.78 11.27 1.37
CA TRP A 105 -25.36 10.22 0.53
C TRP A 105 -26.89 10.29 0.50
N GLN A 106 -27.55 10.49 1.64
CA GLN A 106 -29.02 10.65 1.69
C GLN A 106 -29.48 11.96 1.04
N ALA A 107 -28.68 13.04 1.12
CA ALA A 107 -28.95 14.29 0.42
C ALA A 107 -28.87 14.09 -1.10
N LEU A 108 -27.79 13.48 -1.60
CA LEU A 108 -27.59 13.18 -3.02
C LEU A 108 -28.66 12.23 -3.56
N ARG A 109 -29.04 11.20 -2.80
CA ARG A 109 -30.17 10.33 -3.15
C ARG A 109 -31.44 11.13 -3.41
N ARG A 110 -31.80 12.05 -2.51
CA ARG A 110 -32.99 12.90 -2.68
C ARG A 110 -32.87 13.81 -3.90
N ALA A 111 -31.69 14.38 -4.13
CA ALA A 111 -31.43 15.22 -5.30
C ALA A 111 -31.59 14.44 -6.61
N VAL A 112 -31.00 13.25 -6.72
CA VAL A 112 -31.10 12.40 -7.93
C VAL A 112 -32.54 11.95 -8.18
N ILE A 113 -33.31 11.61 -7.14
CA ILE A 113 -34.73 11.26 -7.28
C ILE A 113 -35.54 12.47 -7.79
N ALA A 114 -35.29 13.66 -7.25
CA ALA A 114 -36.00 14.87 -7.63
C ALA A 114 -35.63 15.36 -9.05
N ALA A 115 -34.37 15.16 -9.46
CA ALA A 115 -33.84 15.57 -10.76
C ALA A 115 -33.01 14.43 -11.40
N PRO A 116 -33.64 13.42 -12.03
CA PRO A 116 -32.93 12.25 -12.58
C PRO A 116 -31.93 12.54 -13.71
N HIS A 117 -32.01 13.74 -14.30
CA HIS A 117 -31.11 14.21 -15.36
C HIS A 117 -29.90 14.99 -14.81
N ASP A 118 -29.82 15.26 -13.50
CA ASP A 118 -28.66 15.90 -12.90
C ASP A 118 -27.50 14.89 -12.79
N LEU A 119 -26.63 14.92 -13.81
CA LEU A 119 -25.48 14.03 -13.90
C LEU A 119 -24.46 14.30 -12.79
N SER A 120 -24.35 15.52 -12.28
CA SER A 120 -23.37 15.85 -11.23
C SER A 120 -23.74 15.18 -9.91
N SER A 121 -25.01 15.29 -9.51
CA SER A 121 -25.51 14.57 -8.32
C SER A 121 -25.46 13.05 -8.52
N ALA A 122 -25.71 12.56 -9.73
CA ALA A 122 -25.64 11.14 -10.06
C ALA A 122 -24.20 10.59 -9.94
N ASP A 123 -23.21 11.30 -10.50
CA ASP A 123 -21.79 10.95 -10.39
C ASP A 123 -21.32 10.99 -8.93
N ALA A 124 -21.71 12.02 -8.17
CA ALA A 124 -21.37 12.14 -6.75
C ALA A 124 -21.99 11.01 -5.91
N LEU A 125 -23.27 10.67 -6.16
CA LEU A 125 -23.92 9.55 -5.49
C LEU A 125 -23.23 8.23 -5.80
N TYR A 126 -22.85 8.00 -7.06
CA TYR A 126 -22.14 6.80 -7.49
C TYR A 126 -20.79 6.65 -6.76
N VAL A 127 -19.92 7.67 -6.82
CA VAL A 127 -18.59 7.66 -6.20
C VAL A 127 -18.70 7.49 -4.68
N LEU A 128 -19.64 8.21 -4.04
CA LEU A 128 -19.84 8.12 -2.59
C LEU A 128 -20.38 6.75 -2.17
N THR A 129 -21.21 6.11 -3.01
CA THR A 129 -21.69 4.74 -2.78
C THR A 129 -20.53 3.76 -2.75
N LEU A 130 -19.63 3.82 -3.74
CA LEU A 130 -18.45 2.95 -3.78
C LEU A 130 -17.52 3.21 -2.59
N GLY A 131 -17.29 4.48 -2.24
CA GLY A 131 -16.47 4.87 -1.10
C GLY A 131 -17.00 4.32 0.23
N LEU A 132 -18.30 4.48 0.50
CA LEU A 132 -18.92 4.00 1.74
C LEU A 132 -18.93 2.47 1.84
N VAL A 133 -19.15 1.76 0.72
CA VAL A 133 -19.10 0.29 0.66
C VAL A 133 -17.67 -0.25 0.76
N GLY A 134 -16.68 0.55 0.39
CA GLY A 134 -15.26 0.21 0.51
C GLY A 134 -14.73 0.26 1.95
N LEU A 135 -15.46 0.88 2.89
CA LEU A 135 -15.02 0.98 4.28
C LEU A 135 -14.94 -0.42 4.94
N PRO A 136 -13.95 -0.65 5.84
CA PRO A 136 -13.68 -1.97 6.40
C PRO A 136 -14.84 -2.53 7.24
N ASP A 137 -15.52 -1.67 8.00
CA ASP A 137 -16.61 -2.07 8.92
C ASP A 137 -18.00 -2.02 8.27
N GLU A 138 -18.09 -1.93 6.94
CA GLU A 138 -19.38 -1.95 6.27
C GLU A 138 -19.99 -3.36 6.28
N GLU A 139 -21.15 -3.50 6.94
CA GLU A 139 -21.88 -4.76 7.01
C GLU A 139 -22.42 -5.20 5.63
N PRO A 140 -22.34 -6.49 5.26
CA PRO A 140 -22.76 -6.97 3.94
C PRO A 140 -24.22 -6.64 3.58
N ALA A 141 -25.15 -6.76 4.53
CA ALA A 141 -26.56 -6.45 4.30
C ALA A 141 -26.79 -4.95 4.04
N ARG A 142 -26.06 -4.08 4.74
CA ARG A 142 -26.11 -2.62 4.54
C ARG A 142 -25.43 -2.21 3.24
N ALA A 143 -24.31 -2.83 2.90
CA ALA A 143 -23.64 -2.66 1.62
C ALA A 143 -24.56 -3.03 0.45
N ARG A 144 -25.21 -4.20 0.52
CA ARG A 144 -26.22 -4.60 -0.48
C ARG A 144 -27.30 -3.53 -0.61
N ALA A 145 -27.94 -3.17 0.50
CA ALA A 145 -29.05 -2.22 0.49
C ALA A 145 -28.63 -0.86 -0.12
N ARG A 146 -27.41 -0.40 0.17
CA ARG A 146 -26.86 0.84 -0.40
C ARG A 146 -26.64 0.74 -1.91
N LEU A 147 -25.98 -0.33 -2.34
CA LEU A 147 -25.68 -0.58 -3.76
C LEU A 147 -26.96 -0.75 -4.57
N GLU A 148 -27.91 -1.53 -4.06
CA GLU A 148 -29.17 -1.83 -4.73
C GLU A 148 -30.08 -0.58 -4.81
N THR A 149 -30.19 0.21 -3.73
CA THR A 149 -30.88 1.51 -3.77
C THR A 149 -30.24 2.45 -4.79
N ALA A 150 -28.91 2.63 -4.76
CA ALA A 150 -28.22 3.53 -5.69
C ALA A 150 -28.37 3.07 -7.15
N ARG A 151 -28.26 1.76 -7.39
CA ARG A 151 -28.36 1.19 -8.75
C ARG A 151 -29.73 1.38 -9.36
N GLU A 152 -30.79 1.32 -8.57
CA GLU A 152 -32.17 1.48 -9.08
C GLU A 152 -32.54 2.94 -9.36
N ILE A 153 -31.92 3.91 -8.67
CA ILE A 153 -32.17 5.34 -8.89
C ILE A 153 -31.24 5.98 -9.93
N LEU A 154 -30.05 5.42 -10.15
CA LEU A 154 -29.11 5.93 -11.14
C LEU A 154 -29.51 5.47 -12.55
N SER A 155 -29.56 6.41 -13.49
CA SER A 155 -30.00 6.19 -14.87
C SER A 155 -28.87 5.70 -15.79
N MET A 156 -27.64 6.15 -15.58
CA MET A 156 -26.51 5.87 -16.48
C MET A 156 -26.07 4.39 -16.46
N PRO A 157 -25.91 3.74 -17.63
CA PRO A 157 -25.49 2.34 -17.72
C PRO A 157 -24.17 2.05 -17.00
N ARG A 158 -23.16 2.92 -17.13
CA ARG A 158 -21.85 2.77 -16.44
C ARG A 158 -21.99 2.69 -14.92
N HIS A 159 -22.82 3.53 -14.31
CA HIS A 159 -23.04 3.51 -12.86
C HIS A 159 -23.75 2.23 -12.43
N ARG A 160 -24.80 1.85 -13.16
CA ARG A 160 -25.55 0.63 -12.86
C ARG A 160 -24.68 -0.62 -13.01
N GLY A 161 -23.79 -0.62 -14.00
CA GLY A 161 -22.78 -1.65 -14.24
C GLY A 161 -21.75 -1.73 -13.11
N GLY A 162 -21.11 -0.62 -12.77
CA GLY A 162 -20.12 -0.56 -11.68
C GLY A 162 -20.69 -0.97 -10.31
N LEU A 163 -21.95 -0.59 -10.01
CA LEU A 163 -22.64 -1.03 -8.79
C LEU A 163 -22.99 -2.52 -8.82
N ALA A 164 -23.38 -3.08 -9.98
CA ALA A 164 -23.59 -4.52 -10.14
C ALA A 164 -22.28 -5.32 -10.00
N CYS A 165 -21.17 -4.83 -10.55
CA CYS A 165 -19.84 -5.40 -10.32
C CYS A 165 -19.48 -5.41 -8.82
N SER A 166 -19.86 -4.36 -8.09
CA SER A 166 -19.63 -4.28 -6.63
C SER A 166 -20.50 -5.26 -5.85
N LEU A 167 -21.79 -5.41 -6.20
CA LEU A 167 -22.67 -6.45 -5.65
C LEU A 167 -22.09 -7.85 -5.89
N ALA A 168 -21.66 -8.14 -7.12
CA ALA A 168 -21.06 -9.42 -7.48
C ALA A 168 -19.79 -9.74 -6.66
N ARG A 169 -18.90 -8.75 -6.47
CA ARG A 169 -17.67 -8.94 -5.68
C ARG A 169 -17.95 -9.21 -4.21
N ILE A 170 -18.93 -8.53 -3.61
CA ILE A 170 -19.28 -8.76 -2.20
C ILE A 170 -19.98 -10.11 -2.06
N ALA A 171 -20.91 -10.45 -2.95
CA ALA A 171 -21.53 -11.78 -2.98
C ALA A 171 -20.48 -12.90 -3.09
N ALA A 172 -19.48 -12.74 -3.95
CA ALA A 172 -18.38 -13.70 -4.06
C ALA A 172 -17.57 -13.81 -2.75
N ARG A 173 -17.29 -12.69 -2.06
CA ARG A 173 -16.64 -12.69 -0.74
C ARG A 173 -17.47 -13.39 0.32
N GLU A 174 -18.79 -13.24 0.29
CA GLU A 174 -19.73 -13.92 1.19
C GLU A 174 -20.05 -15.37 0.78
N GLU A 175 -19.39 -15.90 -0.26
CA GLU A 175 -19.55 -17.29 -0.75
C GLU A 175 -20.90 -17.56 -1.42
N GLU A 176 -21.62 -16.52 -1.79
CA GLU A 176 -22.85 -16.59 -2.58
C GLU A 176 -22.53 -16.55 -4.07
N ILE A 177 -21.83 -17.57 -4.58
CA ILE A 177 -21.29 -17.60 -5.94
C ILE A 177 -22.37 -17.51 -7.02
N ASP A 178 -23.52 -18.16 -6.82
CA ASP A 178 -24.64 -18.09 -7.77
C ASP A 178 -25.21 -16.67 -7.84
N ALA A 179 -25.42 -16.03 -6.69
CA ALA A 179 -25.84 -14.63 -6.63
C ALA A 179 -24.79 -13.70 -7.26
N ALA A 180 -23.50 -13.96 -7.06
CA ALA A 180 -22.43 -13.19 -7.67
C ALA A 180 -22.51 -13.25 -9.21
N LYS A 181 -22.74 -14.44 -9.78
CA LYS A 181 -22.94 -14.63 -11.21
C LYS A 181 -24.20 -13.94 -11.72
N GLU A 182 -25.30 -14.02 -10.98
CA GLU A 182 -26.57 -13.36 -11.29
C GLU A 182 -26.45 -11.83 -11.34
N TRP A 183 -25.70 -11.21 -10.41
CA TRP A 183 -25.42 -9.78 -10.43
C TRP A 183 -24.49 -9.40 -11.58
N LEU A 184 -23.48 -10.23 -11.84
CA LEU A 184 -22.52 -9.98 -12.92
C LEU A 184 -23.15 -10.13 -14.31
N ALA A 185 -24.16 -11.00 -14.42
CA ALA A 185 -24.94 -11.16 -15.64
C ALA A 185 -25.62 -9.85 -16.08
N LEU A 186 -25.84 -8.89 -15.16
CA LEU A 186 -26.41 -7.57 -15.46
C LEU A 186 -25.45 -6.63 -16.18
N VAL A 187 -24.16 -6.95 -16.20
CA VAL A 187 -23.11 -6.09 -16.72
C VAL A 187 -22.84 -6.47 -18.17
N ASP A 188 -22.81 -5.47 -19.04
CA ASP A 188 -22.48 -5.68 -20.45
C ASP A 188 -21.05 -6.25 -20.59
N PRO A 189 -20.88 -7.47 -21.14
CA PRO A 189 -19.56 -8.05 -21.35
C PRO A 189 -18.72 -7.29 -22.39
N HIS A 190 -19.33 -6.46 -23.22
CA HIS A 190 -18.68 -5.69 -24.28
C HIS A 190 -18.61 -4.19 -24.00
N THR A 191 -18.79 -3.79 -22.74
CA THR A 191 -18.64 -2.39 -22.34
C THR A 191 -17.27 -1.84 -22.74
N ASP A 192 -17.25 -0.63 -23.27
CA ASP A 192 -16.04 0.14 -23.55
C ASP A 192 -15.74 1.16 -22.43
N ASP A 193 -16.47 1.14 -21.32
CA ASP A 193 -16.20 1.90 -20.11
C ASP A 193 -15.17 1.17 -19.23
N LEU A 194 -13.99 1.78 -19.05
CA LEU A 194 -12.87 1.13 -18.36
C LEU A 194 -13.19 0.75 -16.92
N GLU A 195 -13.92 1.59 -16.19
CA GLU A 195 -14.28 1.30 -14.81
C GLU A 195 -15.21 0.09 -14.71
N THR A 196 -16.24 0.04 -15.55
CA THR A 196 -17.20 -1.07 -15.61
C THR A 196 -16.53 -2.36 -16.06
N ASP A 197 -15.71 -2.33 -17.11
CA ASP A 197 -14.96 -3.51 -17.60
C ASP A 197 -14.01 -4.03 -16.52
N SER A 198 -13.25 -3.14 -15.88
CA SER A 198 -12.32 -3.50 -14.81
C SER A 198 -13.03 -4.10 -13.60
N GLY A 199 -14.15 -3.49 -13.19
CA GLY A 199 -15.00 -4.01 -12.13
C GLY A 199 -15.56 -5.40 -12.46
N ARG A 200 -15.94 -5.63 -13.72
CA ARG A 200 -16.43 -6.92 -14.21
C ARG A 200 -15.34 -7.97 -14.19
N ARG A 201 -14.15 -7.66 -14.71
CA ARG A 201 -12.98 -8.57 -14.70
C ARG A 201 -12.54 -8.91 -13.29
N PHE A 202 -12.54 -7.95 -12.38
CA PHE A 202 -12.28 -8.21 -10.96
C PHE A 202 -13.34 -9.16 -10.37
N ALA A 203 -14.62 -8.94 -10.63
CA ALA A 203 -15.67 -9.86 -10.17
C ALA A 203 -15.48 -11.28 -10.73
N LEU A 204 -15.18 -11.42 -12.03
CA LEU A 204 -14.87 -12.72 -12.66
C LEU A 204 -13.68 -13.41 -11.98
N ALA A 205 -12.57 -12.70 -11.81
CA ALA A 205 -11.38 -13.23 -11.15
C ALA A 205 -11.67 -13.68 -9.71
N LEU A 206 -12.48 -12.93 -8.96
CA LEU A 206 -12.80 -13.27 -7.58
C LEU A 206 -13.76 -14.47 -7.48
N ILE A 207 -14.74 -14.57 -8.40
CA ILE A 207 -15.60 -15.75 -8.54
C ILE A 207 -14.75 -16.97 -8.88
N ALA A 208 -13.90 -16.87 -9.91
CA ALA A 208 -13.04 -17.96 -10.35
C ALA A 208 -12.05 -18.40 -9.26
N THR A 209 -11.43 -17.45 -8.53
CA THR A 209 -10.59 -17.74 -7.36
C THR A 209 -11.36 -18.51 -6.28
N SER A 210 -12.64 -18.16 -6.05
CA SER A 210 -13.48 -18.86 -5.07
C SER A 210 -13.88 -20.27 -5.49
N GLN A 211 -13.75 -20.59 -6.78
CA GLN A 211 -14.03 -21.90 -7.36
C GLN A 211 -12.76 -22.69 -7.69
N ASP A 212 -11.58 -22.21 -7.27
CA ASP A 212 -10.26 -22.73 -7.65
C ASP A 212 -10.01 -22.81 -9.18
N ASP A 213 -10.72 -22.00 -9.96
CA ASP A 213 -10.55 -21.88 -11.42
C ASP A 213 -9.50 -20.81 -11.77
N PHE A 214 -8.22 -21.16 -11.61
CA PHE A 214 -7.13 -20.24 -11.87
C PHE A 214 -6.92 -19.94 -13.35
N THR A 215 -7.33 -20.84 -14.24
CA THR A 215 -7.35 -20.57 -15.69
C THR A 215 -8.36 -19.47 -16.01
N GLY A 216 -9.54 -19.52 -15.39
CA GLY A 216 -10.56 -18.45 -15.48
C GLY A 216 -10.07 -17.12 -14.94
N VAL A 217 -9.28 -17.10 -13.85
CA VAL A 217 -8.64 -15.87 -13.34
C VAL A 217 -7.71 -15.26 -14.39
N LEU A 218 -6.84 -16.06 -15.00
CA LEU A 218 -5.89 -15.59 -16.02
C LEU A 218 -6.60 -15.18 -17.32
N ALA A 219 -7.70 -15.84 -17.68
CA ALA A 219 -8.54 -15.42 -18.80
C ALA A 219 -9.18 -14.04 -18.56
N ALA A 220 -9.56 -13.74 -17.32
CA ALA A 220 -10.15 -12.45 -16.96
C ALA A 220 -9.11 -11.31 -16.85
N LEU A 221 -7.91 -11.61 -16.34
CA LEU A 221 -6.91 -10.58 -15.96
C LEU A 221 -5.65 -10.54 -16.82
N GLY A 222 -5.50 -11.46 -17.77
CA GLY A 222 -4.26 -11.68 -18.51
C GLY A 222 -3.23 -12.43 -17.67
N SER A 223 -2.20 -12.94 -18.34
CA SER A 223 -1.08 -13.65 -17.73
C SER A 223 0.07 -12.74 -17.33
N LYS A 224 0.13 -11.54 -17.91
CA LYS A 224 1.17 -10.54 -17.66
C LYS A 224 0.57 -9.24 -17.16
N SER A 225 1.39 -8.44 -16.48
CA SER A 225 1.00 -7.07 -16.16
C SER A 225 0.84 -6.23 -17.43
N GLY A 226 -0.14 -5.34 -17.44
CA GLY A 226 -0.45 -4.46 -18.58
C GLY A 226 -1.11 -5.14 -19.78
N GLU A 227 -1.21 -6.46 -19.82
CA GLU A 227 -1.85 -7.19 -20.94
C GLU A 227 -3.33 -6.82 -21.10
N ILE A 228 -4.01 -6.64 -19.97
CA ILE A 228 -5.39 -6.19 -19.91
C ILE A 228 -5.43 -4.80 -19.28
N PRO A 229 -6.01 -3.79 -19.96
CA PRO A 229 -6.24 -2.48 -19.39
C PRO A 229 -7.16 -2.57 -18.17
N LEU A 230 -6.69 -2.06 -17.04
CA LEU A 230 -7.46 -2.02 -15.79
C LEU A 230 -7.47 -0.60 -15.22
N HIS A 231 -8.58 -0.23 -14.61
CA HIS A 231 -8.76 1.02 -13.88
C HIS A 231 -7.91 1.02 -12.61
N LEU A 232 -7.27 2.17 -12.30
CA LEU A 232 -6.31 2.33 -11.21
C LEU A 232 -6.82 1.77 -9.86
N ALA A 233 -8.09 2.02 -9.53
CA ALA A 233 -8.71 1.56 -8.28
C ALA A 233 -8.77 0.03 -8.12
N THR A 234 -8.63 -0.74 -9.20
CA THR A 234 -8.70 -2.21 -9.19
C THR A 234 -7.36 -2.88 -9.51
N GLN A 235 -6.43 -2.16 -10.12
CA GLN A 235 -5.15 -2.69 -10.62
C GLN A 235 -4.41 -3.49 -9.56
N ALA A 236 -4.26 -2.93 -8.35
CA ALA A 236 -3.51 -3.57 -7.27
C ALA A 236 -4.10 -4.92 -6.85
N THR A 237 -5.42 -4.98 -6.62
CA THR A 237 -6.07 -6.24 -6.22
C THR A 237 -6.06 -7.26 -7.35
N CYS A 238 -6.31 -6.83 -8.58
CA CYS A 238 -6.23 -7.70 -9.74
C CYS A 238 -4.80 -8.24 -9.97
N ALA A 239 -3.77 -7.42 -9.74
CA ALA A 239 -2.38 -7.88 -9.82
C ALA A 239 -2.06 -8.98 -8.80
N VAL A 240 -2.54 -8.85 -7.56
CA VAL A 240 -2.39 -9.90 -6.54
C VAL A 240 -3.18 -11.16 -6.90
N LEU A 241 -4.41 -11.04 -7.40
CA LEU A 241 -5.20 -12.19 -7.84
C LEU A 241 -4.56 -12.91 -9.04
N ARG A 242 -4.01 -12.16 -10.00
CA ARG A 242 -3.25 -12.71 -11.14
C ARG A 242 -2.02 -13.47 -10.64
N ALA A 243 -1.22 -12.87 -9.77
CA ALA A 243 -0.04 -13.52 -9.20
C ALA A 243 -0.42 -14.78 -8.41
N HIS A 244 -1.53 -14.74 -7.67
CA HIS A 244 -2.04 -15.93 -6.99
C HIS A 244 -2.45 -17.03 -7.97
N ALA A 245 -3.12 -16.71 -9.08
CA ALA A 245 -3.47 -17.69 -10.10
C ALA A 245 -2.24 -18.27 -10.82
N LEU A 246 -1.22 -17.46 -11.10
CA LEU A 246 0.07 -17.94 -11.63
C LEU A 246 0.72 -18.92 -10.65
N GLU A 247 0.77 -18.58 -9.36
CA GLU A 247 1.31 -19.46 -8.31
C GLU A 247 0.53 -20.79 -8.23
N ARG A 248 -0.80 -20.74 -8.24
CA ARG A 248 -1.67 -21.92 -8.14
C ARG A 248 -1.65 -22.81 -9.39
N THR A 249 -1.20 -22.28 -10.53
CA THR A 249 -0.95 -23.04 -11.77
C THR A 249 0.50 -23.54 -11.89
N GLY A 250 1.31 -23.42 -10.83
CA GLY A 250 2.70 -23.86 -10.80
C GLY A 250 3.71 -22.87 -11.39
N ARG A 251 3.26 -21.70 -11.84
CA ARG A 251 4.07 -20.64 -12.47
C ARG A 251 4.55 -19.62 -11.44
N VAL A 252 5.20 -20.11 -10.38
CA VAL A 252 5.63 -19.28 -9.24
C VAL A 252 6.63 -18.19 -9.66
N GLU A 253 7.55 -18.51 -10.57
CA GLU A 253 8.52 -17.53 -11.09
C GLU A 253 7.84 -16.39 -11.83
N ASP A 254 6.83 -16.68 -12.65
CA ASP A 254 6.03 -15.68 -13.35
C ASP A 254 5.24 -14.81 -12.35
N ALA A 255 4.71 -15.41 -11.28
CA ALA A 255 4.03 -14.67 -10.21
C ALA A 255 4.97 -13.66 -9.54
N VAL A 256 6.19 -14.11 -9.18
CA VAL A 256 7.22 -13.25 -8.58
C VAL A 256 7.65 -12.14 -9.55
N ALA A 257 7.84 -12.45 -10.83
CA ALA A 257 8.20 -11.47 -11.85
C ALA A 257 7.09 -10.42 -12.04
N SER A 258 5.83 -10.85 -12.12
CA SER A 258 4.68 -9.94 -12.27
C SER A 258 4.55 -9.00 -11.07
N LEU A 259 4.67 -9.52 -9.84
CA LEU A 259 4.62 -8.68 -8.63
C LEU A 259 5.75 -7.64 -8.63
N ARG A 260 6.99 -8.04 -8.97
CA ARG A 260 8.12 -7.10 -9.03
C ARG A 260 7.92 -6.02 -10.08
N ALA A 261 7.40 -6.37 -11.26
CA ALA A 261 7.11 -5.41 -12.32
C ALA A 261 6.08 -4.36 -11.86
N ASP A 262 4.97 -4.82 -11.27
CA ASP A 262 3.93 -3.92 -10.75
C ASP A 262 4.44 -3.01 -9.61
N MET A 263 5.36 -3.51 -8.78
CA MET A 263 6.02 -2.70 -7.76
C MET A 263 7.01 -1.69 -8.35
N ALA A 264 7.77 -2.07 -9.37
CA ALA A 264 8.71 -1.17 -10.04
C ALA A 264 8.01 0.00 -10.74
N GLU A 265 6.81 -0.25 -11.26
CA GLU A 265 5.97 0.76 -11.91
C GLU A 265 5.08 1.54 -10.92
N GLY A 266 5.20 1.29 -9.61
CA GLY A 266 4.45 2.01 -8.58
C GLY A 266 2.97 1.64 -8.49
N ARG A 267 2.52 0.57 -9.17
CA ARG A 267 1.15 0.06 -9.09
C ARG A 267 0.88 -0.75 -7.82
N LEU A 268 1.94 -1.29 -7.21
CA LEU A 268 1.89 -2.06 -5.97
C LEU A 268 2.98 -1.61 -4.99
N ASP A 269 2.68 -1.67 -3.70
CA ASP A 269 3.66 -1.58 -2.63
C ASP A 269 3.42 -2.67 -1.58
N ALA A 270 4.34 -2.80 -0.60
CA ALA A 270 4.21 -3.83 0.44
C ALA A 270 2.96 -3.69 1.30
N VAL A 271 2.64 -2.45 1.66
CA VAL A 271 1.54 -2.16 2.57
C VAL A 271 0.23 -2.53 1.88
N LEU A 272 0.08 -2.14 0.61
CA LEU A 272 -1.08 -2.45 -0.20
C LEU A 272 -1.24 -3.95 -0.44
N VAL A 273 -0.15 -4.67 -0.71
CA VAL A 273 -0.19 -6.14 -0.83
C VAL A 273 -0.69 -6.79 0.45
N GLU A 274 -0.18 -6.37 1.61
CA GLU A 274 -0.60 -6.96 2.89
C GLU A 274 -2.05 -6.60 3.24
N GLN A 275 -2.50 -5.38 2.92
CA GLN A 275 -3.90 -4.97 3.04
C GLN A 275 -4.83 -5.81 2.14
N ILE A 276 -4.41 -6.13 0.92
CA ILE A 276 -5.18 -7.01 0.03
C ILE A 276 -5.24 -8.41 0.62
N ARG A 277 -4.12 -8.96 1.10
CA ARG A 277 -4.07 -10.30 1.73
C ARG A 277 -4.99 -10.38 2.95
N SER A 278 -5.01 -9.35 3.80
CA SER A 278 -5.88 -9.31 4.99
C SER A 278 -7.36 -9.17 4.65
N ARG A 279 -7.72 -8.60 3.49
CA ARG A 279 -9.12 -8.52 3.01
C ARG A 279 -9.64 -9.85 2.46
N PHE A 280 -8.75 -10.79 2.11
CA PHE A 280 -9.09 -12.10 1.58
C PHE A 280 -8.36 -13.24 2.32
N PRO A 281 -8.52 -13.35 3.65
CA PRO A 281 -7.70 -14.26 4.47
C PRO A 281 -7.90 -15.74 4.08
N ARG A 282 -9.09 -16.10 3.59
CA ARG A 282 -9.44 -17.47 3.20
C ARG A 282 -8.61 -18.02 2.02
N PHE A 283 -8.13 -17.17 1.12
CA PHE A 283 -7.46 -17.63 -0.09
C PHE A 283 -5.96 -17.87 0.10
N ALA A 284 -5.40 -17.48 1.25
CA ALA A 284 -3.96 -17.50 1.49
C ALA A 284 -3.20 -16.90 0.28
N LEU A 285 -3.63 -15.71 -0.17
CA LEU A 285 -3.13 -15.11 -1.40
C LEU A 285 -1.60 -15.04 -1.40
N ILE A 286 -1.02 -15.42 -2.55
CA ILE A 286 0.41 -15.35 -2.88
C ILE A 286 1.35 -15.92 -1.80
N ALA A 287 0.97 -17.06 -1.19
CA ALA A 287 1.70 -17.66 -0.08
C ALA A 287 3.15 -18.03 -0.41
N GLN A 288 3.45 -18.44 -1.64
CA GLN A 288 4.80 -18.83 -2.07
C GLN A 288 5.57 -17.67 -2.71
N SER A 289 4.89 -16.87 -3.53
CA SER A 289 5.51 -15.79 -4.30
C SER A 289 5.81 -14.54 -3.46
N TRP A 290 4.96 -14.20 -2.49
CA TRP A 290 5.16 -12.99 -1.66
C TRP A 290 6.43 -13.00 -0.81
N PRO A 291 6.76 -14.09 -0.06
CA PRO A 291 8.00 -14.13 0.71
C PRO A 291 9.26 -13.92 -0.15
N GLN A 292 9.26 -14.42 -1.39
CA GLN A 292 10.38 -14.26 -2.32
C GLN A 292 10.54 -12.82 -2.83
N VAL A 293 9.43 -12.12 -3.05
CA VAL A 293 9.44 -10.70 -3.39
C VAL A 293 9.90 -9.87 -2.19
N ASN A 294 9.37 -10.14 -1.00
CA ASN A 294 9.67 -9.34 0.19
C ASN A 294 11.11 -9.53 0.69
N ALA A 295 11.62 -10.77 0.71
CA ALA A 295 13.01 -11.05 1.11
C ALA A 295 14.03 -10.37 0.19
N ALA A 296 13.76 -10.33 -1.12
CA ALA A 296 14.60 -9.64 -2.09
C ALA A 296 14.63 -8.11 -1.83
N ARG A 297 13.50 -7.52 -1.42
CA ARG A 297 13.41 -6.09 -1.08
C ARG A 297 14.16 -5.74 0.20
N ALA A 298 14.01 -6.53 1.26
CA ALA A 298 14.77 -6.37 2.50
C ALA A 298 16.28 -6.45 2.23
N SER A 299 16.70 -7.39 1.37
CA SER A 299 18.09 -7.53 0.93
C SER A 299 18.58 -6.37 0.05
N ALA A 300 17.74 -5.82 -0.82
CA ALA A 300 18.09 -4.68 -1.66
C ALA A 300 18.23 -3.39 -0.82
N ARG A 301 17.38 -3.19 0.19
CA ARG A 301 17.44 -2.05 1.12
C ARG A 301 18.71 -2.06 1.97
N SER A 302 19.18 -3.24 2.38
CA SER A 302 20.46 -3.37 3.08
C SER A 302 21.66 -3.16 2.15
N LYS A 303 21.61 -3.71 0.93
CA LYS A 303 22.67 -3.52 -0.08
C LYS A 303 22.79 -2.08 -0.56
N SER A 304 21.70 -1.34 -0.76
CA SER A 304 21.76 0.07 -1.17
C SER A 304 22.32 0.98 -0.08
N ALA A 305 21.99 0.70 1.19
CA ALA A 305 22.63 1.36 2.33
C ALA A 305 24.14 1.07 2.37
N ILE A 306 24.58 -0.16 2.08
CA ILE A 306 26.00 -0.53 2.04
C ILE A 306 26.71 0.09 0.82
N ALA A 307 26.10 0.02 -0.36
CA ALA A 307 26.69 0.49 -1.62
C ALA A 307 26.90 2.01 -1.64
N PHE A 308 26.03 2.78 -0.98
CA PHE A 308 26.19 4.23 -0.84
C PHE A 308 27.45 4.60 -0.03
N TRP A 309 27.81 3.81 1.00
CA TRP A 309 28.96 4.08 1.86
C TRP A 309 30.24 3.31 1.48
N ALA A 310 30.14 2.29 0.62
CA ALA A 310 31.28 1.45 0.22
C ALA A 310 32.48 2.25 -0.36
N PRO A 311 32.30 3.26 -1.23
CA PRO A 311 33.40 4.10 -1.70
C PRO A 311 34.05 4.92 -0.56
N MET A 312 33.26 5.35 0.43
CA MET A 312 33.75 6.12 1.57
C MET A 312 34.47 5.26 2.60
N ALA A 313 34.03 4.01 2.80
CA ALA A 313 34.73 3.03 3.64
C ALA A 313 36.09 2.65 3.02
N PHE A 314 36.15 2.47 1.70
CA PHE A 314 37.41 2.27 0.98
C PHE A 314 38.34 3.49 1.10
N GLY A 315 37.79 4.70 0.92
CA GLY A 315 38.52 5.95 1.13
C GLY A 315 39.08 6.06 2.55
N GLY A 316 38.30 5.70 3.58
CA GLY A 316 38.74 5.69 4.97
C GLY A 316 39.89 4.71 5.24
N ILE A 317 39.90 3.53 4.64
CA ILE A 317 41.01 2.58 4.76
C ILE A 317 42.28 3.14 4.10
N VAL A 318 42.15 3.71 2.89
CA VAL A 318 43.27 4.32 2.17
C VAL A 318 43.86 5.51 2.96
N PHE A 319 43.00 6.39 3.48
CA PHE A 319 43.44 7.52 4.30
C PHE A 319 44.09 7.09 5.62
N LEU A 320 43.62 5.99 6.23
CA LEU A 320 44.24 5.44 7.44
C LEU A 320 45.64 4.93 7.14
N LEU A 321 45.82 4.19 6.04
CA LEU A 321 47.12 3.65 5.63
C LEU A 321 48.10 4.78 5.32
N ILE A 322 47.66 5.82 4.59
CA ILE A 322 48.48 7.01 4.30
C ILE A 322 48.84 7.74 5.60
N GLY A 323 47.86 7.97 6.47
CA GLY A 323 48.07 8.63 7.76
C GLY A 323 49.07 7.87 8.64
N LEU A 324 48.95 6.55 8.74
CA LEU A 324 49.86 5.71 9.53
C LEU A 324 51.27 5.69 8.94
N ALA A 325 51.38 5.60 7.60
CA ALA A 325 52.65 5.63 6.88
C ALA A 325 53.39 6.97 7.02
N SER A 326 52.68 8.08 7.19
CA SER A 326 53.29 9.40 7.48
C SER A 326 53.55 9.63 8.96
N PHE A 327 52.66 9.18 9.84
CA PHE A 327 52.72 9.48 11.27
C PHE A 327 53.78 8.66 12.01
N VAL A 328 53.85 7.36 11.76
CA VAL A 328 54.76 6.45 12.49
C VAL A 328 56.23 6.82 12.28
N PRO A 329 56.71 7.08 11.05
CA PRO A 329 58.09 7.50 10.83
C PRO A 329 58.41 8.89 11.42
N ALA A 330 57.45 9.82 11.37
CA ALA A 330 57.62 11.16 11.95
C ALA A 330 57.72 11.13 13.48
N LEU A 331 56.90 10.29 14.14
CA LEU A 331 56.96 10.09 15.59
C LEU A 331 58.26 9.39 16.00
N PHE A 332 58.69 8.38 15.23
CA PHE A 332 59.96 7.69 15.45
C PHE A 332 61.15 8.65 15.28
N GLY A 333 61.14 9.48 14.24
CA GLY A 333 62.13 10.54 14.03
C GLY A 333 62.16 11.56 15.16
N LEU A 334 61.01 11.95 15.71
CA LEU A 334 60.93 12.85 16.86
C LEU A 334 61.60 12.25 18.10
N VAL A 335 61.34 10.97 18.40
CA VAL A 335 61.98 10.26 19.54
C VAL A 335 63.49 10.17 19.33
N LEU A 336 63.95 9.84 18.12
CA LEU A 336 65.38 9.77 17.80
C LEU A 336 66.08 11.13 17.93
N SER A 337 65.39 12.24 17.66
CA SER A 337 65.94 13.60 17.81
C SER A 337 66.27 14.00 19.25
N MET A 338 65.75 13.27 20.25
CA MET A 338 66.05 13.51 21.67
C MET A 338 67.43 12.99 22.08
N PHE A 339 68.10 12.21 21.23
CA PHE A 339 69.42 11.64 21.50
C PHE A 339 70.50 12.30 20.61
N PRO A 340 71.71 12.55 21.12
CA PRO A 340 72.80 13.09 20.29
C PRO A 340 73.13 12.15 19.12
N THR A 341 73.29 12.71 17.91
CA THR A 341 73.55 11.93 16.68
C THR A 341 74.80 11.06 16.78
N ALA A 342 75.82 11.49 17.54
CA ALA A 342 77.03 10.73 17.81
C ALA A 342 76.78 9.38 18.51
N MET A 343 75.66 9.23 19.22
CA MET A 343 75.29 8.01 19.95
C MET A 343 74.94 6.84 19.03
N PHE A 344 74.61 7.11 17.76
CA PHE A 344 74.17 6.10 16.79
C PHE A 344 75.29 5.57 15.87
N GLY A 345 76.51 6.11 15.99
CA GLY A 345 77.70 5.65 15.26
C GLY A 345 77.46 5.47 13.75
N PRO A 346 77.67 4.28 13.16
CA PRO A 346 77.53 4.04 11.72
C PRO A 346 76.08 4.18 11.21
N LEU A 347 75.07 4.17 12.09
CA LEU A 347 73.67 4.36 11.72
C LEU A 347 73.24 5.83 11.67
N ALA A 348 74.13 6.76 12.02
CA ALA A 348 73.83 8.20 12.03
C ALA A 348 73.19 8.73 10.71
N PRO A 349 73.62 8.32 9.51
CA PRO A 349 72.98 8.77 8.26
C PRO A 349 71.50 8.35 8.17
N ALA A 350 71.20 7.12 8.54
CA ALA A 350 69.83 6.60 8.53
C ALA A 350 68.95 7.36 9.55
N VAL A 351 69.46 7.63 10.75
CA VAL A 351 68.77 8.41 11.78
C VAL A 351 68.46 9.83 11.27
N THR A 352 69.42 10.49 10.61
CA THR A 352 69.20 11.83 10.06
C THR A 352 68.12 11.88 8.98
N SER A 353 67.97 10.80 8.20
CA SER A 353 66.87 10.66 7.22
C SER A 353 65.50 10.54 7.89
N PHE A 354 65.39 9.96 9.08
CA PHE A 354 64.12 9.93 9.82
C PHE A 354 63.82 11.24 10.54
N THR A 355 64.83 11.91 11.11
CA THR A 355 64.64 13.21 11.79
C THR A 355 64.26 14.33 10.84
N SER A 356 64.66 14.28 9.55
CA SER A 356 64.23 15.26 8.54
C SER A 356 62.75 15.16 8.18
N HIS A 357 62.13 14.00 8.42
CA HIS A 357 60.70 13.77 8.24
C HIS A 357 59.89 14.06 9.51
N ALA A 358 60.55 14.25 10.66
CA ALA A 358 59.94 14.67 11.93
C ALA A 358 59.58 16.17 11.94
N SER A 359 59.07 16.67 10.80
CA SER A 359 58.51 18.01 10.74
C SER A 359 57.16 18.02 11.45
N PHE A 360 56.84 19.14 12.10
CA PHE A 360 55.53 19.38 12.71
C PHE A 360 54.39 19.17 11.69
N GLY A 361 54.64 19.47 10.41
CA GLY A 361 53.73 19.23 9.31
C GLY A 361 53.38 17.75 9.10
N SER A 362 54.37 16.84 9.16
CA SER A 362 54.15 15.40 8.96
C SER A 362 53.29 14.78 10.06
N LEU A 363 53.47 15.22 11.32
CA LEU A 363 52.67 14.75 12.45
C LEU A 363 51.21 15.24 12.37
N ILE A 364 51.00 16.52 12.04
CA ILE A 364 49.66 17.08 11.83
C ILE A 364 48.96 16.38 10.66
N PHE A 365 49.67 16.19 9.55
CA PHE A 365 49.13 15.55 8.36
C PHE A 365 48.73 14.09 8.64
N GLY A 366 49.61 13.31 9.27
CA GLY A 366 49.32 11.94 9.65
C GLY A 366 48.14 11.82 10.63
N PHE A 367 48.07 12.70 11.63
CA PHE A 367 46.97 12.73 12.59
C PHE A 367 45.64 13.13 11.95
N ALA A 368 45.63 14.15 11.09
CA ALA A 368 44.42 14.62 10.41
C ALA A 368 43.80 13.53 9.52
N PHE A 369 44.63 12.75 8.84
CA PHE A 369 44.19 11.63 7.99
C PHE A 369 43.71 10.42 8.80
N ALA A 370 44.36 10.10 9.93
CA ALA A 370 43.87 9.05 10.83
C ALA A 370 42.54 9.44 11.50
N ALA A 371 42.38 10.70 11.89
CA ALA A 371 41.16 11.24 12.46
C ALA A 371 40.01 11.23 11.43
N SER A 372 40.26 11.66 10.19
CA SER A 372 39.25 11.63 9.12
C SER A 372 38.82 10.19 8.80
N SER A 373 39.75 9.24 8.81
CA SER A 373 39.48 7.81 8.59
C SER A 373 38.59 7.20 9.67
N SER A 374 38.80 7.60 10.93
CA SER A 374 38.00 7.15 12.07
C SER A 374 36.55 7.65 11.98
N ILE A 375 36.35 8.87 11.48
CA ILE A 375 35.03 9.45 11.22
C ILE A 375 34.31 8.65 10.13
N TRP A 376 34.97 8.41 8.99
CA TRP A 376 34.39 7.63 7.89
C TRP A 376 34.06 6.19 8.30
N PHE A 377 34.94 5.53 9.04
CA PHE A 377 34.72 4.20 9.57
C PHE A 377 33.54 4.16 10.54
N GLY A 378 33.43 5.14 11.45
CA GLY A 378 32.32 5.26 12.39
C GLY A 378 30.97 5.43 11.69
N ILE A 379 30.91 6.25 10.64
CA ILE A 379 29.69 6.45 9.82
C ILE A 379 29.31 5.16 9.08
N ALA A 380 30.28 4.49 8.45
CA ALA A 380 30.06 3.23 7.75
C ALA A 380 29.58 2.12 8.70
N TRP A 381 30.22 1.99 9.86
CA TRP A 381 29.86 1.01 10.89
C TRP A 381 28.47 1.26 11.47
N SER A 382 28.15 2.52 11.80
CA SER A 382 26.82 2.92 12.27
C SER A 382 25.72 2.58 11.26
N SER A 383 25.99 2.80 9.97
CA SER A 383 25.06 2.49 8.89
C SER A 383 24.88 0.99 8.68
N TYR A 384 25.96 0.20 8.69
CA TYR A 384 25.92 -1.26 8.63
C TYR A 384 25.10 -1.85 9.77
N LYS A 385 25.36 -1.39 11.00
CA LYS A 385 24.64 -1.80 12.20
C LYS A 385 23.15 -1.47 12.08
N SER A 386 22.83 -0.24 11.68
CA SER A 386 21.44 0.21 11.50
C SER A 386 20.66 -0.61 10.47
N GLY A 387 21.28 -0.96 9.34
CA GLY A 387 20.66 -1.80 8.31
C GLY A 387 20.41 -3.24 8.75
N ARG A 388 21.39 -3.85 9.44
CA ARG A 388 21.23 -5.18 10.05
C ARG A 388 20.15 -5.18 11.12
N ASP A 389 20.07 -4.10 11.89
CA ASP A 389 19.11 -3.96 12.98
C ASP A 389 17.67 -3.81 12.46
N ALA A 390 17.45 -3.05 11.39
CA ALA A 390 16.17 -2.97 10.71
C ALA A 390 15.73 -4.33 10.14
N ALA A 391 16.64 -5.07 9.49
CA ALA A 391 16.33 -6.40 8.94
C ALA A 391 15.99 -7.43 10.03
N TRP A 392 16.68 -7.37 11.18
CA TRP A 392 16.38 -8.25 12.31
C TRP A 392 15.02 -7.92 12.93
N LEU A 393 14.71 -6.63 13.13
CA LEU A 393 13.43 -6.16 13.66
C LEU A 393 12.25 -6.53 12.75
N GLU A 394 12.44 -6.53 11.44
CA GLU A 394 11.41 -6.95 10.50
C GLU A 394 10.98 -8.41 10.72
N GLN A 395 11.92 -9.29 11.07
CA GLN A 395 11.66 -10.72 11.26
C GLN A 395 11.29 -11.09 12.72
N HIS A 396 11.92 -10.45 13.70
CA HIS A 396 11.84 -10.85 15.11
C HIS A 396 11.26 -9.78 16.04
N GLY A 397 11.02 -8.56 15.53
CA GLY A 397 10.50 -7.47 16.33
C GLY A 397 9.04 -7.68 16.72
N VAL A 398 8.70 -7.27 17.93
CA VAL A 398 7.33 -7.30 18.46
C VAL A 398 6.57 -6.09 17.90
N PRO A 399 5.38 -6.29 17.32
CA PRO A 399 4.57 -5.18 16.82
C PRO A 399 4.10 -4.29 17.98
N ALA A 400 4.19 -2.97 17.81
CA ALA A 400 3.74 -1.97 18.76
C ALA A 400 3.21 -0.73 18.03
N GLN A 401 2.41 0.08 18.73
CA GLN A 401 1.91 1.34 18.19
C GLN A 401 2.72 2.50 18.77
N ALA A 402 3.07 3.47 17.93
CA ALA A 402 3.82 4.65 18.34
C ALA A 402 3.05 5.92 17.97
N ARG A 403 2.91 6.84 18.92
CA ARG A 403 2.38 8.18 18.66
C ARG A 403 3.52 9.15 18.37
N LEU A 404 3.46 9.82 17.23
CA LEU A 404 4.42 10.83 16.84
C LEU A 404 4.30 12.06 17.73
N LEU A 405 5.35 12.41 18.46
CA LEU A 405 5.40 13.59 19.34
C LEU A 405 6.01 14.79 18.62
N ALA A 406 7.10 14.58 17.88
CA ALA A 406 7.79 15.64 17.18
C ALA A 406 8.49 15.11 15.92
N VAL A 407 8.66 15.99 14.93
CA VAL A 407 9.36 15.72 13.69
C VAL A 407 10.44 16.77 13.52
N LYS A 408 11.71 16.33 13.46
CA LYS A 408 12.85 17.21 13.25
C LYS A 408 13.58 16.81 11.99
N GLN A 409 13.73 17.75 11.05
CA GLN A 409 14.52 17.49 9.85
C GLN A 409 16.00 17.39 10.22
N THR A 410 16.69 16.36 9.72
CA THR A 410 18.11 16.15 10.02
C THR A 410 19.05 16.95 9.11
N GLY A 411 18.53 17.55 8.04
CA GLY A 411 19.31 18.18 6.97
C GLY A 411 19.90 17.20 5.96
N ILE A 412 19.83 15.88 6.21
CA ILE A 412 20.36 14.84 5.34
C ILE A 412 19.30 14.40 4.33
N ARG A 413 19.69 14.21 3.07
CA ARG A 413 18.87 13.64 2.00
C ARG A 413 19.59 12.43 1.38
N ILE A 414 18.85 11.37 1.07
CA ILE A 414 19.34 10.20 0.31
C ILE A 414 18.43 10.02 -0.90
N ASN A 415 19.00 10.01 -2.11
CA ASN A 415 18.24 9.94 -3.36
C ASN A 415 17.11 10.99 -3.40
N ASP A 416 17.47 12.24 -3.06
CA ASP A 416 16.57 13.38 -2.89
C ASP A 416 15.50 13.25 -1.78
N GLN A 417 15.38 12.12 -1.10
CA GLN A 417 14.41 11.93 -0.03
C GLN A 417 14.97 12.39 1.33
N PRO A 418 14.25 13.25 2.07
CA PRO A 418 14.70 13.76 3.36
C PRO A 418 14.67 12.71 4.48
N ILE A 419 15.65 12.79 5.38
CA ILE A 419 15.66 12.02 6.63
C ILE A 419 15.17 12.90 7.78
N PHE A 420 14.24 12.36 8.56
CA PHE A 420 13.71 12.98 9.77
C PHE A 420 14.13 12.20 11.01
N ASP A 421 14.25 12.93 12.11
CA ASP A 421 14.31 12.40 13.47
C ASP A 421 12.92 12.55 14.08
N LEU A 422 12.27 11.41 14.32
CA LEU A 422 10.90 11.31 14.81
C LEU A 422 10.95 10.99 16.30
N SER A 423 10.43 11.88 17.15
CA SER A 423 10.22 11.59 18.56
C SER A 423 8.89 10.88 18.72
N LEU A 424 8.87 9.70 19.32
CA LEU A 424 7.75 8.79 19.38
C LEU A 424 7.42 8.42 20.82
N ARG A 425 6.14 8.29 21.15
CA ARG A 425 5.65 7.62 22.35
C ARG A 425 5.17 6.23 21.97
N VAL A 426 5.92 5.21 22.37
CA VAL A 426 5.63 3.81 22.03
C VAL A 426 4.73 3.20 23.11
N GLU A 427 3.66 2.55 22.66
CA GLU A 427 2.71 1.79 23.46
C GLU A 427 2.78 0.32 23.04
N MET A 428 3.09 -0.55 24.00
CA MET A 428 3.28 -1.99 23.79
C MET A 428 2.58 -2.76 24.91
N GLU A 429 1.94 -3.87 24.55
CA GLU A 429 1.24 -4.71 25.51
C GLU A 429 2.21 -5.25 26.59
N GLY A 430 1.78 -5.20 27.85
CA GLY A 430 2.58 -5.65 28.99
C GLY A 430 3.70 -4.69 29.43
N ARG A 431 3.78 -3.47 28.89
CA ARG A 431 4.79 -2.47 29.29
C ARG A 431 4.19 -1.07 29.39
N ALA A 432 4.74 -0.26 30.31
CA ALA A 432 4.36 1.15 30.40
C ALA A 432 4.80 1.92 29.13
N PRO A 433 4.01 2.91 28.65
CA PRO A 433 4.39 3.73 27.51
C PRO A 433 5.69 4.47 27.74
N TYR A 434 6.56 4.51 26.74
CA TYR A 434 7.87 5.15 26.83
C TYR A 434 8.20 5.96 25.57
N GLU A 435 9.13 6.90 25.69
CA GLU A 435 9.56 7.73 24.57
C GLU A 435 10.81 7.16 23.89
N ALA A 436 10.85 7.26 22.56
CA ALA A 436 12.00 6.85 21.76
C ALA A 436 12.16 7.74 20.52
N SER A 437 13.36 7.77 19.95
CA SER A 437 13.65 8.48 18.70
C SER A 437 13.84 7.47 17.57
N LEU A 438 13.25 7.77 16.41
CA LEU A 438 13.39 7.00 15.17
C LEU A 438 13.88 7.91 14.05
N ARG A 439 15.06 7.60 13.52
CA ARG A 439 15.56 8.26 12.31
C ARG A 439 15.06 7.53 11.07
N GLN A 440 14.22 8.19 10.27
CA GLN A 440 13.55 7.59 9.13
C GLN A 440 13.66 8.44 7.87
N LEU A 441 13.93 7.78 6.75
CA LEU A 441 13.77 8.36 5.43
C LEU A 441 12.29 8.42 5.09
N VAL A 442 11.77 9.63 4.88
CA VAL A 442 10.35 9.88 4.62
C VAL A 442 10.22 10.41 3.20
N PRO A 443 9.61 9.65 2.27
CA PRO A 443 9.32 10.13 0.93
C PRO A 443 8.46 11.41 0.96
N PHE A 444 8.66 12.33 0.00
CA PHE A 444 7.95 13.61 -0.01
C PHE A 444 6.42 13.48 0.01
N HIS A 445 5.87 12.46 -0.65
CA HIS A 445 4.42 12.23 -0.66
C HIS A 445 3.86 11.79 0.72
N GLN A 446 4.72 11.33 1.64
CA GLN A 446 4.33 10.91 3.00
C GLN A 446 4.53 12.01 4.05
N LEU A 447 5.21 13.11 3.71
CA LEU A 447 5.49 14.22 4.64
C LEU A 447 4.22 14.81 5.26
N GLY A 448 3.15 14.96 4.46
CA GLY A 448 1.88 15.48 4.93
C GLY A 448 1.21 14.62 6.01
N MET A 449 1.63 13.36 6.16
CA MET A 449 1.13 12.43 7.18
C MET A 449 1.97 12.42 8.46
N MET A 450 3.17 13.02 8.43
CA MET A 450 4.10 13.05 9.56
C MET A 450 3.85 14.30 10.41
N VAL A 451 2.68 14.35 11.05
CA VAL A 451 2.29 15.42 11.98
C VAL A 451 2.29 14.92 13.42
N PRO A 452 2.69 15.75 14.40
CA PRO A 452 2.51 15.42 15.82
C PRO A 452 1.08 14.93 16.10
N GLY A 453 0.96 13.80 16.78
CA GLY A 453 -0.29 13.08 17.03
C GLY A 453 -0.54 11.90 16.10
N ALA A 454 0.16 11.80 14.96
CA ALA A 454 0.02 10.66 14.04
C ALA A 454 0.38 9.33 14.72
N LEU A 455 -0.39 8.28 14.42
CA LEU A 455 -0.10 6.92 14.89
C LEU A 455 0.70 6.17 13.83
N LEU A 456 1.85 5.64 14.23
CA LEU A 456 2.77 4.87 13.41
C LEU A 456 2.81 3.43 13.91
N GLN A 457 2.83 2.47 12.99
CA GLN A 457 3.09 1.08 13.30
C GLN A 457 4.60 0.86 13.36
N VAL A 458 5.08 0.29 14.45
CA VAL A 458 6.51 0.04 14.66
C VAL A 458 6.75 -1.41 15.08
N LYS A 459 7.93 -1.93 14.77
CA LYS A 459 8.46 -3.15 15.37
C LYS A 459 9.56 -2.79 16.36
N VAL A 460 9.51 -3.38 17.54
CA VAL A 460 10.40 -3.09 18.68
C VAL A 460 11.18 -4.34 19.04
N ASP A 461 12.45 -4.17 19.41
CA ASP A 461 13.25 -5.24 20.00
C ASP A 461 12.79 -5.46 21.46
N PRO A 462 12.24 -6.65 21.81
CA PRO A 462 11.73 -6.90 23.16
C PRO A 462 12.84 -6.80 24.22
N ALA A 463 14.09 -7.11 23.87
CA ALA A 463 15.23 -7.02 24.76
C ALA A 463 15.82 -5.59 24.82
N ASN A 464 15.59 -4.76 23.80
CA ASN A 464 16.10 -3.39 23.75
C ASN A 464 15.04 -2.38 23.22
N PRO A 465 14.27 -1.70 24.10
CA PRO A 465 13.17 -0.82 23.70
C PRO A 465 13.60 0.41 22.89
N THR A 466 14.89 0.78 22.91
CA THR A 466 15.43 1.89 22.10
C THR A 466 15.67 1.50 20.64
N ARG A 467 15.60 0.20 20.32
CA ARG A 467 15.79 -0.34 18.98
C ARG A 467 14.42 -0.64 18.38
N LEU A 468 13.98 0.25 17.50
CA LEU A 468 12.71 0.15 16.81
C LEU A 468 12.81 0.57 15.34
N ALA A 469 11.87 0.10 14.53
CA ALA A 469 11.76 0.43 13.11
C ALA A 469 10.28 0.61 12.74
N ALA A 470 9.99 1.59 11.87
CA ALA A 470 8.66 1.72 11.27
C ALA A 470 8.42 0.59 10.25
N VAL A 471 7.17 0.13 10.19
CA VAL A 471 6.70 -0.95 9.31
C VAL A 471 6.35 -0.42 7.93
#